data_AF-A0A6J3HFY1-F1
#
_entry.id   AF-A0A6J3HFY1-F1
#
_cell.length_a   1.000
_cell.length_b   1.000
_cell.length_c   1.000
_cell.angle_alpha   90.00
_cell.angle_beta   90.00
_cell.angle_gamma   90.00
#
_symmetry.space_group_name_H-M   'P 1'
#
loop_
_entity.id
_entity.type
_entity.pdbx_description
1 polymer ?
#
loop_
_entity_poly.entity_id
_entity_poly.type
_entity_poly.pdbx_seq_one_letter_code
_entity_poly.pdbx_strand_id
1 'polypeptide(L)'
;MDQPAGLQVDYVFRGVEHAVRVVVSGQVLELEVEDRMTADQWRGEFDAGFIEDLTHKTGNFKQFNIFCHMLESALTQSSESVTLDLLTYTDLESLRNRKMGGRPGPLAPRSAQLNSKRYLILIYSVEFDRIHYPLPLPYQGKPDPVVLQGIIRSLKEELGRLQGLGGQDTRDTRETEIWHLREQ
;
A
#
# COMPACT_ATOMS: atom_id res chain seq x y z
N MET A 1 -16.82 -0.33 15.37
CA MET A 1 -15.85 0.60 14.79
C MET A 1 -15.26 -0.15 13.62
N ASP A 2 -15.83 0.07 12.44
CA ASP A 2 -15.45 -0.63 11.21
C ASP A 2 -13.98 -0.29 10.92
N GLN A 3 -13.06 -1.25 11.03
CA GLN A 3 -11.72 -1.05 10.49
C GLN A 3 -11.89 -0.86 8.99
N PRO A 4 -11.39 0.24 8.40
CA PRO A 4 -11.44 0.36 6.95
C PRO A 4 -10.73 -0.86 6.37
N ALA A 5 -11.42 -1.60 5.50
CA ALA A 5 -10.92 -2.82 4.89
C ALA A 5 -9.71 -2.49 4.02
N GLY A 6 -8.53 -2.48 4.63
CA GLY A 6 -7.26 -2.25 3.95
C GLY A 6 -6.74 -3.54 3.35
N LEU A 7 -6.41 -3.52 2.07
CA LEU A 7 -5.71 -4.62 1.39
C LEU A 7 -4.20 -4.42 1.60
N GLN A 8 -3.50 -5.45 2.07
CA GLN A 8 -2.03 -5.48 2.10
C GLN A 8 -1.55 -6.75 1.38
N VAL A 9 -0.67 -6.57 0.40
CA VAL A 9 -0.12 -7.66 -0.42
C VAL A 9 1.38 -7.45 -0.61
N ASP A 10 2.15 -8.53 -0.57
CA ASP A 10 3.55 -8.50 -0.99
C ASP A 10 3.62 -8.58 -2.52
N TYR A 11 4.26 -7.60 -3.15
CA TYR A 11 4.35 -7.46 -4.61
C TYR A 11 5.80 -7.25 -5.03
N VAL A 12 6.22 -7.94 -6.09
CA VAL A 12 7.59 -7.87 -6.60
C VAL A 12 7.68 -6.88 -7.74
N PHE A 13 8.38 -5.77 -7.50
CA PHE A 13 8.72 -4.79 -8.54
C PHE A 13 10.16 -5.01 -8.99
N ARG A 14 10.36 -5.42 -10.25
CA ARG A 14 11.70 -5.54 -10.88
C ARG A 14 12.68 -6.43 -10.10
N GLY A 15 12.17 -7.48 -9.46
CA GLY A 15 12.95 -8.42 -8.66
C GLY A 15 13.14 -8.03 -7.19
N VAL A 16 12.56 -6.91 -6.74
CA VAL A 16 12.59 -6.47 -5.34
C VAL A 16 11.19 -6.60 -4.74
N GLU A 17 11.10 -7.29 -3.61
CA GLU A 17 9.86 -7.51 -2.87
C GLU A 17 9.49 -6.26 -2.06
N HIS A 18 8.24 -5.81 -2.22
CA HIS A 18 7.69 -4.67 -1.51
C HIS A 18 6.36 -5.06 -0.86
N ALA A 19 6.07 -4.52 0.32
CA ALA A 19 4.73 -4.56 0.88
C ALA A 19 3.92 -3.39 0.30
N VAL A 20 2.81 -3.69 -0.38
CA VAL A 20 1.90 -2.66 -0.87
C VAL A 20 0.62 -2.70 -0.05
N ARG A 21 0.24 -1.55 0.53
CA ARG A 21 -0.99 -1.38 1.30
C ARG A 21 -1.89 -0.36 0.58
N VAL A 22 -3.15 -0.73 0.44
CA VAL A 22 -4.21 0.10 -0.12
C VAL A 22 -5.34 0.18 0.89
N VAL A 23 -5.78 1.39 1.19
CA VAL A 23 -6.96 1.63 2.03
C VAL A 23 -7.87 2.62 1.30
N VAL A 24 -9.13 2.25 1.13
CA VAL A 24 -10.14 3.12 0.52
C VAL A 24 -11.09 3.58 1.63
N SER A 25 -11.06 4.86 1.94
CA SER A 25 -11.86 5.49 2.99
C SER A 25 -12.83 6.50 2.35
N GLY A 26 -14.03 6.02 1.99
CA GLY A 26 -15.05 6.86 1.35
C GLY A 26 -14.66 7.28 -0.07
N GLN A 27 -14.12 8.49 -0.23
CA GLN A 27 -13.69 9.08 -1.52
C GLN A 27 -12.19 9.40 -1.53
N VAL A 28 -11.44 8.75 -0.64
CA VAL A 28 -9.99 8.92 -0.51
C VAL A 28 -9.33 7.55 -0.62
N LEU A 29 -8.34 7.45 -1.50
CA LEU A 29 -7.45 6.31 -1.70
C LEU A 29 -6.13 6.61 -1.01
N GLU A 30 -5.80 5.84 0.02
CA GLU A 30 -4.49 5.83 0.64
C GLU A 30 -3.67 4.66 0.09
N LEU A 31 -2.46 4.96 -0.36
CA LEU A 31 -1.55 4.00 -0.96
C LEU A 31 -0.18 4.11 -0.29
N GLU A 32 0.33 3.00 0.19
CA GLU A 32 1.63 2.88 0.82
C GLU A 32 2.42 1.74 0.18
N VAL A 33 3.69 1.98 -0.07
CA VAL A 33 4.65 1.01 -0.58
C VAL A 33 5.85 1.00 0.35
N GLU A 34 6.21 -0.17 0.87
CA GLU A 34 7.36 -0.37 1.74
C GLU A 34 8.33 -1.36 1.10
N ASP A 35 9.61 -1.00 1.03
CA ASP A 35 10.68 -1.92 0.66
C ASP A 35 10.99 -2.85 1.85
N ARG A 36 10.78 -4.16 1.67
CA ARG A 36 10.99 -5.16 2.74
C ARG A 36 12.43 -5.30 3.18
N MET A 37 13.39 -4.97 2.32
CA MET A 37 14.83 -5.09 2.60
C MET A 37 15.38 -3.85 3.30
N THR A 38 14.98 -2.65 2.86
CA THR A 38 15.54 -1.40 3.39
C THR A 38 14.67 -0.72 4.44
N ALA A 39 13.40 -1.14 4.56
CA ALA A 39 12.34 -0.49 5.33
C ALA A 39 12.01 0.93 4.86
N ASP A 40 12.37 1.27 3.61
CA ASP A 40 12.02 2.56 3.00
C ASP A 40 10.53 2.59 2.66
N GLN A 41 9.84 3.65 3.08
CA GLN A 41 8.40 3.81 2.86
C GLN A 41 8.08 4.98 1.91
N TRP A 42 7.10 4.75 1.04
CA TRP A 42 6.49 5.77 0.19
C TRP A 42 4.99 5.76 0.35
N ARG A 43 4.39 6.91 0.62
CA ARG A 43 2.94 7.02 0.88
C ARG A 43 2.34 8.18 0.13
N GLY A 44 1.20 7.95 -0.51
CA GLY A 44 0.38 8.95 -1.18
C GLY A 44 -1.09 8.81 -0.78
N GLU A 45 -1.78 9.95 -0.74
CA GLU A 45 -3.22 10.05 -0.50
C GLU A 45 -3.84 10.76 -1.72
N PHE A 46 -4.90 10.19 -2.26
CA PHE A 46 -5.53 10.65 -3.48
C PHE A 46 -7.05 10.72 -3.29
N ASP A 47 -7.61 11.91 -3.45
CA ASP A 47 -9.06 12.06 -3.47
C ASP A 47 -9.66 11.63 -4.83
N ALA A 48 -10.99 11.45 -4.86
CA ALA A 48 -11.70 11.05 -6.06
C ALA A 48 -11.48 12.02 -7.24
N GLY A 49 -11.48 13.33 -6.97
CA GLY A 49 -11.27 14.36 -8.00
C GLY A 49 -9.89 14.25 -8.66
N PHE A 50 -8.85 14.03 -7.86
CA PHE A 50 -7.49 13.84 -8.37
C PHE A 50 -7.38 12.61 -9.26
N ILE A 51 -7.95 11.47 -8.86
CA ILE A 51 -7.91 10.22 -9.64
C ILE A 51 -8.67 10.38 -10.96
N GLU A 52 -9.84 11.00 -10.91
CA GLU A 52 -10.66 11.25 -12.10
C GLU A 52 -9.95 12.20 -13.07
N ASP A 53 -9.37 13.29 -12.58
CA ASP A 53 -8.55 14.21 -13.37
C ASP A 53 -7.31 13.53 -13.96
N LEU A 54 -6.65 12.67 -13.18
CA LEU A 54 -5.48 11.91 -13.61
C LEU A 54 -5.84 10.99 -14.77
N THR A 55 -6.93 10.23 -14.64
CA THR A 55 -7.37 9.30 -15.69
C THR A 55 -7.84 10.04 -16.93
N HIS A 56 -8.53 11.17 -16.77
CA HIS A 56 -8.92 12.05 -17.87
C HIS A 56 -7.70 12.59 -18.64
N LYS A 57 -6.65 13.03 -17.95
CA LYS A 57 -5.40 13.52 -18.56
C LYS A 57 -4.66 12.46 -19.38
N THR A 58 -4.84 11.18 -19.05
CA THR A 58 -4.25 10.08 -19.83
C THR A 58 -5.06 9.71 -21.09
N GLY A 59 -6.21 10.36 -21.31
CA GLY A 59 -7.10 10.09 -22.45
C GLY A 59 -8.01 8.87 -22.26
N ASN A 60 -7.98 8.22 -21.09
CA ASN A 60 -8.84 7.08 -20.78
C ASN A 60 -9.41 7.23 -19.37
N PHE A 61 -10.55 7.91 -19.29
CA PHE A 61 -11.23 8.23 -18.04
C PHE A 61 -11.68 6.96 -17.29
N LYS A 62 -11.53 7.01 -15.95
CA LYS A 62 -12.06 6.03 -15.01
C LYS A 62 -12.64 6.75 -13.81
N GLN A 63 -13.85 6.37 -13.43
CA GLN A 63 -14.43 6.80 -12.15
C GLN A 63 -13.57 6.30 -10.99
N PHE A 64 -13.56 7.03 -9.88
CA PHE A 64 -12.74 6.72 -8.71
C PHE A 64 -12.89 5.27 -8.23
N ASN A 65 -14.13 4.80 -8.05
CA ASN A 65 -14.40 3.44 -7.56
C ASN A 65 -13.88 2.36 -8.52
N ILE A 66 -14.02 2.58 -9.84
CA ILE A 66 -13.51 1.65 -10.86
C ILE A 66 -11.99 1.61 -10.81
N PHE A 67 -11.34 2.78 -10.66
CA PHE A 67 -9.90 2.86 -10.51
C PHE A 67 -9.39 2.08 -9.29
N CYS A 68 -10.08 2.21 -8.15
CA CYS A 68 -9.76 1.46 -6.93
C CYS A 68 -9.87 -0.06 -7.15
N HIS A 69 -10.95 -0.53 -7.78
CA HIS A 69 -11.10 -1.96 -8.11
C HIS A 69 -10.04 -2.44 -9.10
N MET A 70 -9.65 -1.62 -10.08
CA MET A 70 -8.55 -1.96 -10.99
C MET A 70 -7.23 -2.11 -10.24
N LEU A 71 -6.95 -1.22 -9.28
CA LEU A 71 -5.75 -1.27 -8.46
C LEU A 71 -5.74 -2.52 -7.56
N GLU A 72 -6.84 -2.83 -6.89
CA GLU A 72 -7.00 -4.04 -6.07
C GLU A 72 -6.84 -5.31 -6.92
N SER A 73 -7.43 -5.34 -8.12
CA SER A 73 -7.30 -6.46 -9.05
C SER A 73 -5.86 -6.65 -9.53
N ALA A 74 -5.13 -5.56 -9.75
CA ALA A 74 -3.73 -5.60 -10.14
C ALA A 74 -2.82 -6.10 -9.01
N LEU A 75 -3.12 -5.73 -7.76
CA LEU A 75 -2.40 -6.22 -6.57
C LEU A 75 -2.64 -7.70 -6.30
N THR A 76 -3.89 -8.15 -6.43
CA THR A 76 -4.28 -9.56 -6.28
C THR A 76 -3.95 -10.40 -7.50
N GLN A 77 -3.47 -9.80 -8.58
CA GLN A 77 -3.20 -10.45 -9.87
C GLN A 77 -4.41 -11.25 -10.40
N SER A 78 -5.63 -10.75 -10.11
CA SER A 78 -6.89 -11.41 -10.47
C SER A 78 -7.40 -11.05 -11.87
N SER A 79 -6.72 -10.13 -12.57
CA SER A 79 -7.07 -9.67 -13.91
C SER A 79 -5.83 -9.48 -14.78
N GLU A 80 -5.86 -10.03 -15.99
CA GLU A 80 -4.76 -9.95 -16.96
C GLU A 80 -4.65 -8.57 -17.63
N SER A 81 -5.72 -7.77 -17.57
CA SER A 81 -5.78 -6.46 -18.20
C SER A 81 -5.12 -5.35 -17.36
N VAL A 82 -4.77 -5.62 -16.11
CA VAL A 82 -4.17 -4.64 -15.20
C VAL A 82 -2.89 -5.17 -14.57
N THR A 83 -1.84 -4.36 -14.58
CA THR A 83 -0.54 -4.70 -13.96
C THR A 83 0.02 -3.48 -13.25
N LEU A 84 0.98 -3.69 -12.35
CA LEU A 84 1.65 -2.63 -11.61
C LEU A 84 3.14 -2.62 -11.90
N ASP A 85 3.71 -1.42 -12.00
CA ASP A 85 5.16 -1.20 -12.00
C ASP A 85 5.49 -0.06 -11.01
N LEU A 86 6.70 -0.08 -10.45
CA LEU A 86 7.18 0.95 -9.54
C LEU A 86 8.41 1.61 -10.15
N LEU A 87 8.29 2.89 -10.45
CA LEU A 87 9.32 3.65 -11.16
C LEU A 87 9.93 4.73 -10.28
N THR A 88 11.23 4.95 -10.46
CA THR A 88 11.91 6.14 -9.98
C THR A 88 11.71 7.31 -10.95
N TYR A 89 12.03 8.52 -10.50
CA TYR A 89 12.06 9.68 -11.39
C TYR A 89 13.02 9.48 -12.58
N THR A 90 14.18 8.86 -12.34
CA THR A 90 15.17 8.55 -13.38
C THR A 90 14.67 7.54 -14.40
N ASP A 91 13.85 6.56 -13.98
CA ASP A 91 13.23 5.60 -14.91
C ASP A 91 12.21 6.28 -15.82
N LEU A 92 11.39 7.19 -15.27
CA LEU A 92 10.42 7.95 -16.05
C LEU A 92 11.09 8.82 -17.12
N GLU A 93 12.19 9.50 -16.78
CA GLU A 93 12.95 10.28 -17.77
C GLU A 93 13.58 9.39 -18.85
N SER A 94 14.10 8.23 -18.45
CA SER A 94 14.65 7.25 -19.38
C SER A 94 13.60 6.72 -20.36
N LEU A 95 12.38 6.45 -19.88
CA LEU A 95 11.24 6.07 -20.71
C LEU A 95 10.80 7.19 -21.65
N ARG A 96 10.79 8.45 -21.19
CA ARG A 96 10.50 9.62 -22.03
C ARG A 96 11.53 9.79 -23.14
N ASN A 97 12.82 9.70 -22.82
CA ASN A 97 13.91 9.85 -23.80
C ASN A 97 13.89 8.73 -24.85
N ARG A 98 13.56 7.49 -24.45
CA ARG A 98 13.37 6.38 -25.40
C ARG A 98 12.16 6.61 -26.31
N LYS A 99 11.03 7.10 -25.79
CA LYS A 99 9.84 7.39 -26.61
C LYS A 99 10.02 8.56 -27.58
N MET A 100 10.87 9.54 -27.27
CA MET A 100 11.13 10.70 -28.13
C MET A 100 12.40 10.59 -29.01
N GLY A 101 13.13 9.46 -28.99
CA GLY A 101 14.35 9.29 -29.79
C GLY A 101 15.48 10.30 -29.47
N GLY A 102 15.43 10.96 -28.33
CA GLY A 102 16.28 12.10 -28.00
C GLY A 102 17.58 11.71 -27.30
N ARG A 103 18.70 12.26 -27.80
CA ARG A 103 20.04 12.22 -27.16
C ARG A 103 19.94 12.56 -25.66
N PRO A 104 20.75 11.92 -24.79
CA PRO A 104 20.77 12.24 -23.36
C PRO A 104 21.22 13.70 -23.19
N GLY A 105 20.28 14.56 -22.80
CA GLY A 105 20.59 15.92 -22.35
C GLY A 105 21.25 15.88 -20.96
N PRO A 106 22.06 16.88 -20.59
CA PRO A 106 22.73 16.90 -19.31
C PRO A 106 21.72 16.86 -18.16
N LEU A 107 21.91 15.90 -17.25
CA LEU A 107 21.12 15.77 -16.03
C LEU A 107 21.37 17.03 -15.17
N ALA A 108 20.39 17.94 -15.14
CA ALA A 108 20.45 19.07 -14.23
C ALA A 108 20.58 18.55 -12.78
N PRO A 109 21.39 19.18 -11.91
CA PRO A 109 21.50 18.78 -10.51
C PRO A 109 20.14 19.00 -9.84
N ARG A 110 19.46 17.90 -9.48
CA ARG A 110 18.12 17.95 -8.87
C ARG A 110 18.21 17.77 -7.36
N SER A 111 17.24 18.34 -6.66
CA SER A 111 17.10 18.16 -5.23
C SER A 111 16.94 16.67 -4.89
N ALA A 112 17.59 16.24 -3.80
CA ALA A 112 17.51 14.86 -3.29
C ALA A 112 16.04 14.40 -3.09
N GLN A 113 15.15 15.34 -2.82
CA GLN A 113 13.72 15.13 -2.60
C GLN A 113 12.93 14.72 -3.87
N LEU A 114 13.42 15.06 -5.08
CA LEU A 114 12.83 14.55 -6.32
C LEU A 114 13.32 13.14 -6.65
N ASN A 115 14.54 12.80 -6.25
CA ASN A 115 15.13 11.49 -6.49
C ASN A 115 14.61 10.41 -5.54
N SER A 116 14.10 10.80 -4.37
CA SER A 116 13.51 9.88 -3.40
C SER A 116 12.07 9.49 -3.73
N LYS A 117 11.36 10.25 -4.57
CA LYS A 117 9.97 9.92 -4.95
C LYS A 117 9.91 8.62 -5.76
N ARG A 118 8.81 7.90 -5.58
CA ARG A 118 8.43 6.75 -6.41
C ARG A 118 7.13 7.04 -7.12
N TYR A 119 6.91 6.36 -8.23
CA TYR A 119 5.69 6.43 -9.00
C TYR A 119 5.16 5.02 -9.17
N LEU A 120 4.03 4.71 -8.52
CA LEU A 120 3.33 3.47 -8.79
C LEU A 120 2.52 3.66 -10.07
N ILE A 121 2.76 2.81 -11.06
CA ILE A 121 2.12 2.91 -12.36
C ILE A 121 1.08 1.80 -12.47
N LEU A 122 -0.20 2.16 -12.49
CA LEU A 122 -1.25 1.23 -12.89
C LEU A 122 -1.27 1.19 -14.43
N ILE A 123 -0.98 0.02 -14.98
CA ILE A 123 -0.91 -0.23 -16.41
C ILE A 123 -2.17 -0.98 -16.82
N TYR A 124 -3.05 -0.31 -17.55
CA TYR A 124 -4.24 -0.91 -18.12
C TYR A 124 -3.97 -1.27 -19.58
N SER A 125 -3.94 -2.57 -19.87
CA SER A 125 -3.67 -3.12 -21.21
C SER A 125 -4.89 -3.87 -21.71
N VAL A 126 -5.47 -3.37 -22.79
CA VAL A 126 -6.54 -4.01 -23.56
C VAL A 126 -6.08 -4.20 -25.01
N GLU A 127 -6.89 -4.86 -25.84
CA GLU A 127 -6.51 -5.35 -27.18
C GLU A 127 -5.74 -4.34 -28.05
N PHE A 128 -6.08 -3.05 -27.98
CA PHE A 128 -5.49 -2.02 -28.82
C PHE A 128 -4.88 -0.85 -28.05
N ASP A 129 -4.97 -0.84 -26.72
CA ASP A 129 -4.54 0.29 -25.89
C ASP A 129 -3.73 -0.16 -24.68
N ARG A 130 -2.69 0.62 -24.36
CA ARG A 130 -1.90 0.46 -23.14
C ARG A 130 -1.73 1.80 -22.43
N ILE A 131 -2.59 2.02 -21.44
CA ILE A 131 -2.65 3.25 -20.66
C ILE A 131 -1.86 3.10 -19.37
N HIS A 132 -1.15 4.16 -18.99
CA HIS A 132 -0.33 4.20 -17.79
C HIS A 132 -0.86 5.32 -16.89
N TYR A 133 -1.29 4.97 -15.68
CA TYR A 133 -1.78 5.90 -14.68
C TYR A 133 -0.72 6.06 -13.58
N PRO A 134 0.07 7.15 -13.58
CA PRO A 134 1.18 7.32 -12.65
C PRO A 134 0.74 7.94 -11.32
N LEU A 135 0.77 7.18 -10.24
CA LEU A 135 0.48 7.64 -8.88
C LEU A 135 1.79 8.08 -8.18
N PRO A 136 1.98 9.38 -7.90
CA PRO A 136 3.19 9.86 -7.25
C PRO A 136 3.17 9.56 -5.75
N LEU A 137 4.20 8.88 -5.26
CA LEU A 137 4.36 8.51 -3.85
C LEU A 137 5.56 9.27 -3.25
N PRO A 138 5.32 10.29 -2.42
CA PRO A 138 6.34 10.92 -1.58
C PRO A 138 7.06 9.92 -0.68
N TYR A 139 8.37 10.09 -0.54
CA TYR A 139 9.19 9.31 0.38
C TYR A 139 8.95 9.76 1.82
N GLN A 140 8.62 8.82 2.69
CA GLN A 140 8.34 9.05 4.11
C GLN A 140 9.56 8.76 5.01
N GLY A 141 10.60 8.13 4.48
CA GLY A 141 11.74 7.69 5.28
C GLY A 141 11.61 6.24 5.72
N LYS A 142 12.38 5.89 6.74
CA LYS A 142 12.26 4.62 7.46
C LYS A 142 11.46 4.83 8.73
N PRO A 143 10.62 3.87 9.13
CA PRO A 143 9.92 3.96 10.41
C PRO A 143 10.93 4.03 11.56
N ASP A 144 10.73 4.95 12.50
CA ASP A 144 11.63 5.14 13.63
C ASP A 144 11.61 3.88 14.54
N PRO A 145 12.77 3.24 14.80
CA PRO A 145 12.85 2.04 15.62
C PRO A 145 12.29 2.24 17.03
N VAL A 146 12.39 3.45 17.60
CA VAL A 146 11.85 3.77 18.93
C VAL A 146 10.32 3.73 18.91
N VAL A 147 9.72 4.28 17.86
CA VAL A 147 8.26 4.27 17.67
C VAL A 147 7.76 2.84 17.47
N LEU A 148 8.45 2.05 16.65
CA LEU A 148 8.13 0.64 16.43
C LEU A 148 8.20 -0.18 17.72
N GLN A 149 9.25 0.00 18.54
CA GLN A 149 9.37 -0.67 19.83
C GLN A 149 8.25 -0.26 20.79
N GLY A 150 7.87 1.01 20.80
CA GLY A 150 6.73 1.51 21.58
C GLY A 150 5.42 0.84 21.18
N ILE A 151 5.15 0.75 19.87
CA ILE A 151 3.97 0.07 19.33
C ILE A 151 3.98 -1.42 19.67
N ILE A 152 5.12 -2.12 19.48
CA ILE A 152 5.26 -3.54 19.81
C ILE A 152 4.99 -3.78 21.31
N ARG A 153 5.50 -2.92 22.20
CA ARG A 153 5.23 -3.02 23.64
C ARG A 153 3.74 -2.86 23.92
N SER A 154 3.11 -1.82 23.37
CA SER A 154 1.68 -1.56 23.55
C SER A 154 0.81 -2.72 23.03
N LEU A 155 1.09 -3.24 21.83
CA LEU A 155 0.39 -4.38 21.24
C LEU A 155 0.58 -5.66 22.07
N LYS A 156 1.78 -5.90 22.60
CA LYS A 156 2.03 -7.03 23.50
C LYS A 156 1.26 -6.91 24.80
N GLU A 157 1.16 -5.72 25.36
CA GLU A 157 0.35 -5.45 26.56
C GLU A 157 -1.15 -5.66 26.29
N GLU A 158 -1.67 -5.16 25.17
CA GLU A 158 -3.07 -5.36 24.77
C GLU A 158 -3.38 -6.85 24.53
N LEU A 159 -2.51 -7.58 23.84
CA LEU A 159 -2.64 -9.03 23.63
C LEU A 159 -2.59 -9.79 24.96
N GLY A 160 -1.70 -9.41 25.88
CA GLY A 160 -1.65 -9.99 27.22
C GLY A 160 -2.96 -9.76 27.99
N ARG A 161 -3.55 -8.57 27.87
CA ARG A 161 -4.84 -8.23 28.51
C ARG A 161 -6.00 -9.06 27.94
N LEU A 162 -6.05 -9.24 26.63
CA LEU A 162 -7.08 -10.03 25.95
C LEU A 162 -6.93 -11.54 26.18
N GLN A 163 -5.69 -12.06 26.23
CA GLN A 163 -5.42 -13.47 26.56
C GLN A 163 -5.71 -13.79 28.03
N GLY A 164 -5.50 -12.83 28.95
CA GLY A 164 -5.85 -12.98 30.36
C GLY A 164 -7.35 -13.15 30.60
N LEU A 165 -8.20 -12.46 29.83
CA LEU A 165 -9.66 -12.55 29.92
C LEU A 165 -10.21 -13.91 29.44
N GLY A 166 -9.66 -14.49 28.38
CA GLY A 166 -10.12 -15.81 27.87
C GLY A 166 -9.70 -17.01 28.73
N GLY A 167 -8.61 -16.88 29.50
CA GLY A 167 -8.10 -17.94 30.37
C GLY A 167 -8.70 -17.96 31.78
N GLN A 168 -9.21 -16.82 32.26
CA GLN A 168 -9.73 -16.69 33.62
C GLN A 168 -11.20 -17.11 33.73
N ASP A 169 -12.04 -16.74 32.76
CA ASP A 169 -13.47 -17.13 32.74
C ASP A 169 -13.65 -18.66 32.71
N THR A 170 -12.81 -19.38 31.95
CA THR A 170 -12.92 -20.85 31.87
C THR A 170 -12.38 -21.58 33.10
N ARG A 171 -11.48 -20.95 33.87
CA ARG A 171 -10.97 -21.49 35.14
C ARG A 171 -11.93 -21.22 36.29
N ASP A 172 -12.45 -20.01 36.42
CA ASP A 172 -13.39 -19.66 37.49
C ASP A 172 -14.69 -20.45 37.34
N THR A 173 -15.22 -20.61 36.12
CA THR A 173 -16.44 -21.42 35.90
C THR A 173 -16.22 -22.90 36.29
N ARG A 174 -15.07 -23.48 35.94
CA ARG A 174 -14.72 -24.87 36.30
C ARG A 174 -14.50 -25.06 37.79
N GLU A 175 -13.85 -24.11 38.47
CA GLU A 175 -13.63 -24.19 39.92
C GLU A 175 -14.94 -24.04 40.70
N THR A 176 -15.86 -23.21 40.21
CA THR A 176 -17.19 -23.04 40.81
C THR A 176 -18.06 -24.30 40.66
N GLU A 177 -18.02 -24.96 39.49
CA GLU A 177 -18.71 -26.24 39.25
C GLU A 177 -18.14 -27.39 40.11
N ILE A 178 -16.82 -27.44 40.30
CA ILE A 178 -16.17 -28.47 41.12
C ILE A 178 -16.52 -28.33 42.61
N TRP A 179 -16.70 -27.10 43.10
CA TRP A 179 -17.17 -26.84 44.47
C TRP A 179 -18.59 -27.36 44.69
N HIS A 180 -19.51 -27.09 43.76
CA HIS A 180 -20.91 -27.53 43.90
C HIS A 180 -21.10 -29.05 43.87
N LEU A 181 -20.18 -29.80 43.27
CA LEU A 181 -20.21 -31.28 43.22
C LEU A 181 -19.64 -31.96 44.48
N ARG A 182 -18.94 -31.22 45.35
CA ARG A 182 -18.39 -31.76 46.61
C ARG A 182 -19.32 -31.59 47.81
N GLU A 183 -20.36 -30.77 47.67
CA GLU A 183 -21.32 -30.43 48.73
C GLU A 183 -22.64 -31.23 48.63
N GLN A 184 -22.71 -32.26 47.77
CA GLN A 184 -23.83 -33.21 47.66
C GLN A 184 -23.45 -34.61 48.13
#